data_AF-A0A2A3K0Z4-F1
#
_entry.id   AF-A0A2A3K0Z4-F1
#
_cell.length_a   1.000
_cell.length_b   1.000
_cell.length_c   1.000
_cell.angle_alpha   90.00
_cell.angle_beta   90.00
_cell.angle_gamma   90.00
#
_symmetry.space_group_name_H-M   'P 1'
#
loop_
_entity.id
_entity.type
_entity.pdbx_description
1 polymer ?
#
loop_
_entity_poly.entity_id
_entity_poly.type
_entity_poly.pdbx_seq_one_letter_code
_entity_poly.pdbx_strand_id
1 'polypeptide(L)'
;MTDIEAARRAIDEHVLGVMFAGYIPDFGVCETYFHLRTFVTPGITREIARGVLRDLTDKGLCHYRSGLFTEDGEVAGAGYGLTSEGIATYLALSGRERPKGIGDVWREQQDEVTA
;
A
#
# COMPACT_ATOMS: atom_id res chain seq x y z
N MET A 1 19.86 -7.76 -13.50
CA MET A 1 19.25 -6.90 -12.49
C MET A 1 20.37 -6.32 -11.67
N THR A 2 20.58 -5.01 -11.74
CA THR A 2 21.59 -4.32 -10.94
C THR A 2 21.12 -4.24 -9.48
N ASP A 3 22.04 -4.05 -8.54
CA ASP A 3 21.73 -3.92 -7.10
C ASP A 3 20.69 -2.81 -6.83
N ILE A 4 20.76 -1.72 -7.60
CA ILE A 4 19.83 -0.59 -7.53
C ILE A 4 18.41 -0.99 -7.98
N GLU A 5 18.29 -1.77 -9.05
CA GLU A 5 16.98 -2.25 -9.53
C GLU A 5 16.33 -3.20 -8.52
N ALA A 6 17.12 -4.06 -7.89
CA ALA A 6 16.66 -4.95 -6.83
C ALA A 6 16.16 -4.16 -5.61
N ALA A 7 16.93 -3.15 -5.18
CA ALA A 7 16.54 -2.27 -4.08
C ALA A 7 15.24 -1.50 -4.39
N ARG A 8 15.10 -0.95 -5.61
CA ARG A 8 13.87 -0.27 -6.03
C ARG A 8 12.68 -1.22 -6.04
N ARG A 9 12.84 -2.43 -6.57
CA ARG A 9 11.80 -3.47 -6.57
C ARG A 9 11.34 -3.79 -5.14
N ALA A 10 12.28 -3.94 -4.21
CA ALA A 10 11.96 -4.24 -2.81
C ALA A 10 11.20 -3.08 -2.14
N ILE A 11 11.56 -1.83 -2.44
CA ILE A 11 10.85 -0.65 -1.93
C ILE A 11 9.43 -0.57 -2.52
N ASP A 12 9.27 -0.78 -3.82
CA ASP A 12 7.96 -0.78 -4.49
C ASP A 12 7.06 -1.88 -3.90
N GLU A 13 7.59 -3.09 -3.73
CA GLU A 13 6.89 -4.21 -3.10
C GLU A 13 6.46 -3.88 -1.67
N HIS A 14 7.34 -3.29 -0.86
CA HIS A 14 7.04 -2.87 0.51
C HIS A 14 5.92 -1.82 0.55
N VAL A 15 6.03 -0.75 -0.24
CA VAL A 15 5.05 0.35 -0.25
C VAL A 15 3.68 -0.14 -0.71
N LEU A 16 3.62 -0.93 -1.78
CA LEU A 16 2.37 -1.53 -2.24
C LEU A 16 1.80 -2.51 -1.21
N GLY A 17 2.66 -3.29 -0.55
CA GLY A 17 2.28 -4.23 0.50
C GLY A 17 1.65 -3.55 1.72
N VAL A 18 2.15 -2.38 2.13
CA VAL A 18 1.55 -1.58 3.22
C VAL A 18 0.11 -1.21 2.89
N MET A 19 -0.19 -0.80 1.65
CA MET A 19 -1.57 -0.50 1.26
C MET A 19 -2.41 -1.75 1.10
N PHE A 20 -1.81 -2.83 0.60
CA PHE A 20 -2.49 -4.11 0.42
C PHE A 20 -2.91 -4.75 1.75
N ALA A 21 -2.20 -4.45 2.85
CA ALA A 21 -2.61 -4.91 4.18
C ALA A 21 -4.02 -4.42 4.58
N GLY A 22 -4.50 -3.30 4.03
CA GLY A 22 -5.88 -2.82 4.21
C GLY A 22 -6.83 -3.18 3.07
N TYR A 23 -6.41 -4.01 2.10
CA TYR A 23 -7.26 -4.46 1.01
C TYR A 23 -8.17 -5.60 1.47
N ILE A 24 -9.47 -5.38 1.35
CA ILE A 24 -10.48 -6.41 1.56
C ILE A 24 -11.36 -6.46 0.30
N PRO A 25 -11.39 -7.60 -0.44
CA PRO A 25 -12.14 -7.70 -1.70
C PRO A 25 -13.62 -7.30 -1.58
N ASP A 26 -14.22 -7.57 -0.43
CA ASP A 26 -15.66 -7.38 -0.18
C ASP A 26 -16.08 -5.93 0.08
N PHE A 27 -15.14 -5.06 0.46
CA PHE A 27 -15.42 -3.64 0.76
C PHE A 27 -15.22 -2.70 -0.43
N GLY A 28 -15.19 -3.24 -1.65
CA GLY A 28 -14.97 -2.47 -2.86
C GLY A 28 -13.48 -2.30 -3.19
N VAL A 29 -13.24 -1.89 -4.43
CA VAL A 29 -11.89 -1.84 -4.99
C VAL A 29 -11.28 -0.49 -4.62
N CYS A 30 -10.39 -0.49 -3.62
CA CYS A 30 -9.46 0.61 -3.33
C CYS A 30 -10.04 1.87 -2.65
N GLU A 31 -10.92 1.71 -1.68
CA GLU A 31 -11.48 2.85 -0.92
C GLU A 31 -10.62 3.29 0.28
N THR A 32 -9.60 2.49 0.64
CA THR A 32 -8.71 2.79 1.77
C THR A 32 -7.53 3.66 1.32
N TYR A 33 -7.36 4.80 2.00
CA TYR A 33 -6.25 5.71 1.78
C TYR A 33 -5.39 5.83 3.04
N PHE A 34 -4.07 5.80 2.84
CA PHE A 34 -3.09 5.83 3.92
C PHE A 34 -2.33 7.16 3.92
N HIS A 35 -2.14 7.73 5.10
CA HIS A 35 -1.31 8.91 5.25
C HIS A 35 0.15 8.61 4.92
N LEU A 36 0.87 9.63 4.44
CA LEU A 36 2.31 9.51 4.11
C LEU A 36 3.14 8.94 5.26
N ARG A 37 2.76 9.21 6.52
CA ARG A 37 3.46 8.72 7.71
C ARG A 37 3.45 7.19 7.82
N THR A 38 2.43 6.51 7.29
CA THR A 38 2.31 5.05 7.33
C THR A 38 3.44 4.34 6.58
N PHE A 39 4.05 5.00 5.60
CA PHE A 39 5.12 4.44 4.77
C PHE A 39 6.53 4.76 5.28
N VAL A 40 6.64 5.55 6.35
CA VAL A 40 7.94 5.99 6.88
C VAL A 40 8.46 4.94 7.86
N THR A 41 9.67 4.44 7.60
CA THR A 41 10.38 3.46 8.43
C THR A 41 11.83 3.93 8.66
N PRO A 42 12.62 3.32 9.57
CA PRO A 42 14.03 3.69 9.73
C PRO A 42 14.85 3.64 8.43
N GLY A 43 14.45 2.81 7.46
CA GLY A 43 15.09 2.70 6.14
C GLY A 43 14.41 3.53 5.04
N ILE A 44 13.22 4.08 5.28
CA ILE A 44 12.43 4.84 4.30
C ILE A 44 12.06 6.18 4.91
N THR A 45 12.83 7.21 4.57
CA THR A 45 12.54 8.58 5.02
C THR A 45 11.28 9.13 4.36
N ARG A 46 10.76 10.24 4.90
CA ARG A 46 9.58 10.92 4.35
C ARG A 46 9.78 11.36 2.89
N GLU A 47 10.99 11.78 2.54
CA GLU A 47 11.38 12.19 1.19
C GLU A 47 11.37 11.00 0.23
N ILE A 48 11.93 9.87 0.66
CA ILE A 48 11.93 8.62 -0.13
C ILE A 48 10.49 8.14 -0.33
N ALA A 49 9.71 8.03 0.75
CA ALA A 49 8.31 7.61 0.66
C ALA A 49 7.51 8.51 -0.29
N ARG A 50 7.68 9.83 -0.21
CA ARG A 50 7.01 10.78 -1.11
C ARG A 50 7.42 10.58 -2.57
N GLY A 51 8.71 10.37 -2.82
CA GLY A 51 9.24 10.13 -4.17
C GLY A 51 8.68 8.85 -4.79
N VAL A 52 8.71 7.76 -4.03
CA VAL A 52 8.19 6.45 -4.46
C VAL A 52 6.69 6.50 -4.69
N LEU A 53 5.91 7.06 -3.75
CA LEU A 53 4.46 7.16 -3.91
C LEU A 53 4.07 8.02 -5.11
N ARG A 54 4.81 9.09 -5.41
CA ARG A 54 4.61 9.88 -6.63
C ARG A 54 4.89 9.04 -7.88
N ASP A 55 6.03 8.37 -7.94
CA ASP A 55 6.40 7.50 -9.07
C ASP A 55 5.38 6.37 -9.30
N LEU A 56 4.91 5.72 -8.23
CA LEU A 56 3.86 4.70 -8.30
C LEU A 56 2.50 5.28 -8.73
N THR A 57 2.18 6.51 -8.31
CA THR A 57 0.97 7.22 -8.76
C THR A 57 1.06 7.57 -10.24
N ASP A 58 2.20 8.08 -10.70
CA ASP A 58 2.45 8.42 -12.11
C ASP A 58 2.39 7.18 -13.01
N LYS A 59 2.77 6.00 -12.48
CA LYS A 59 2.60 4.68 -13.13
C LYS A 59 1.17 4.14 -13.10
N GLY A 60 0.22 4.82 -12.44
CA GLY A 60 -1.17 4.37 -12.31
C GLY A 60 -1.40 3.24 -11.30
N LEU A 61 -0.42 2.95 -10.45
CA LEU A 61 -0.48 1.88 -9.44
C LEU A 61 -1.10 2.37 -8.12
N CYS A 62 -1.09 3.68 -7.88
CA CYS A 62 -1.68 4.31 -6.71
C CYS A 62 -2.58 5.49 -7.09
N HIS A 63 -3.50 5.85 -6.20
CA HIS A 63 -4.29 7.07 -6.24
C HIS A 63 -3.91 7.99 -5.08
N TYR A 64 -3.66 9.25 -5.40
CA TYR A 64 -3.59 10.31 -4.40
C TYR A 64 -4.98 10.90 -4.14
N ARG A 65 -5.32 11.08 -2.85
CA ARG A 65 -6.52 11.79 -2.40
C ARG A 65 -6.14 12.89 -1.42
N SER A 66 -6.65 14.09 -1.66
CA SER A 66 -6.67 15.17 -0.68
C SER A 66 -8.01 15.18 0.07
N GLY A 67 -8.02 15.83 1.24
CA GLY A 67 -9.23 16.02 2.04
C GLY A 67 -9.56 14.85 2.98
N LEU A 68 -8.56 14.09 3.41
CA LEU A 68 -8.76 13.13 4.50
C LEU A 68 -9.00 13.90 5.81
N PHE A 69 -9.93 13.41 6.61
CA PHE A 69 -10.23 13.98 7.91
C PHE A 69 -9.15 13.58 8.92
N THR A 70 -8.76 14.52 9.78
CA THR A 70 -7.97 14.23 10.97
C THR A 70 -8.86 13.58 12.03
N GLU A 71 -8.25 13.08 13.11
CA GLU A 71 -8.98 12.54 14.27
C GLU A 71 -9.86 13.61 14.94
N ASP A 72 -9.48 14.89 14.82
CA ASP A 72 -10.25 16.04 15.30
C ASP A 72 -11.40 16.45 14.35
N GLY A 73 -11.59 15.74 13.24
CA GLY A 73 -12.61 16.03 12.24
C GLY A 73 -12.27 17.20 11.30
N GLU A 74 -11.00 17.61 11.24
CA GLU A 74 -10.56 18.67 10.32
C GLU A 74 -10.16 18.11 8.96
N VAL A 75 -10.52 18.81 7.88
CA VAL A 75 -10.14 18.45 6.50
C VAL A 75 -8.73 18.98 6.20
N ALA A 76 -7.71 18.29 6.70
CA ALA A 76 -6.31 18.70 6.53
C ALA A 76 -5.40 17.58 5.97
N GLY A 77 -5.93 16.38 5.83
CA GLY A 77 -5.16 15.20 5.45
C GLY A 77 -5.06 14.98 3.94
N ALA A 78 -4.05 14.21 3.56
CA ALA A 78 -3.94 13.58 2.26
C ALA A 78 -3.41 12.16 2.42
N GLY A 79 -3.74 11.29 1.45
CA GLY A 79 -3.32 9.91 1.49
C GLY A 79 -3.24 9.25 0.13
N TYR A 80 -2.75 8.02 0.15
CA TYR A 80 -2.51 7.20 -1.02
C TYR A 80 -3.25 5.88 -0.87
N GLY A 81 -3.93 5.45 -1.92
CA GLY A 81 -4.61 4.16 -2.01
C GLY A 81 -4.12 3.39 -3.22
N LEU A 82 -4.33 2.08 -3.24
CA LEU A 82 -4.01 1.25 -4.39
C LEU A 82 -4.94 1.52 -5.57
N THR A 83 -4.54 1.13 -6.78
CA THR A 83 -5.48 0.89 -7.88
C THR A 83 -5.66 -0.62 -8.09
N SER A 84 -6.61 -1.03 -8.94
CA SER A 84 -6.71 -2.42 -9.39
C SER A 84 -5.39 -2.93 -9.99
N GLU A 85 -4.70 -2.07 -10.75
CA GLU A 85 -3.39 -2.35 -11.35
C GLU A 85 -2.30 -2.47 -10.27
N GLY A 86 -2.36 -1.61 -9.24
CA GLY A 86 -1.46 -1.69 -8.08
C GLY A 86 -1.60 -3.00 -7.32
N ILE A 87 -2.83 -3.48 -7.12
CA ILE A 87 -3.11 -4.79 -6.51
C ILE A 87 -2.49 -5.92 -7.35
N ALA A 88 -2.76 -5.93 -8.66
CA ALA A 88 -2.22 -6.95 -9.56
C ALA A 88 -0.68 -6.94 -9.56
N THR A 89 -0.09 -5.74 -9.56
CA THR A 89 1.37 -5.56 -9.52
C THR A 89 1.97 -6.07 -8.21
N TYR A 90 1.36 -5.75 -7.06
CA TYR A 90 1.82 -6.26 -5.77
C TYR A 90 1.81 -7.79 -5.71
N LEU A 91 0.73 -8.42 -6.15
CA LEU A 91 0.60 -9.88 -6.19
C LEU A 91 1.68 -10.50 -7.08
N ALA A 92 1.95 -9.91 -8.25
CA ALA A 92 3.00 -10.35 -9.15
C ALA A 92 4.42 -10.18 -8.56
N LEU A 93 4.66 -9.12 -7.78
CA LEU A 93 5.94 -8.86 -7.13
C LEU A 93 6.20 -9.80 -5.95
N SER A 94 5.20 -9.98 -5.11
CA SER A 94 5.28 -10.75 -3.85
C SER A 94 5.09 -12.25 -4.05
N GLY A 95 4.49 -12.67 -5.17
CA GLY A 95 4.11 -14.06 -5.41
C GLY A 95 2.93 -14.54 -4.55
N ARG A 96 2.24 -13.64 -3.85
CA ARG A 96 1.05 -13.97 -3.05
C ARG A 96 -0.15 -14.25 -3.95
N GLU A 97 -1.05 -15.12 -3.47
CA GLU A 97 -2.34 -15.31 -4.11
C GLU A 97 -3.30 -14.17 -3.76
N ARG A 98 -4.23 -13.88 -4.69
CA ARG A 98 -5.26 -12.89 -4.44
C ARG A 98 -6.29 -13.45 -3.44
N PRO A 99 -6.54 -12.80 -2.30
CA PRO A 99 -7.60 -13.23 -1.39
C PRO A 99 -8.95 -13.10 -2.09
N LYS A 100 -9.83 -14.08 -1.87
CA LYS A 100 -11.14 -14.15 -2.54
C LYS A 100 -12.23 -13.42 -1.76
N GLY A 101 -12.03 -13.21 -0.47
CA GLY A 101 -12.94 -12.48 0.40
C GLY A 101 -12.35 -12.25 1.79
N ILE A 102 -13.12 -11.60 2.66
CA ILE A 102 -12.71 -11.21 4.01
C ILE A 102 -12.27 -12.40 4.88
N GLY A 103 -12.86 -13.58 4.67
CA GLY A 103 -12.50 -14.79 5.40
C GLY A 103 -11.07 -15.29 5.11
N ASP A 104 -10.53 -15.01 3.93
CA ASP A 104 -9.12 -15.33 3.62
C ASP A 104 -8.18 -14.37 4.33
N VAL A 105 -8.51 -13.07 4.31
CA VAL A 105 -7.73 -12.02 4.97
C VAL A 105 -7.63 -12.25 6.48
N TRP A 106 -8.75 -12.59 7.14
CA TRP A 106 -8.75 -12.81 8.58
C TRP A 106 -8.02 -14.08 9.00
N ARG A 107 -8.02 -15.14 8.18
CA ARG A 107 -7.20 -16.33 8.44
C ARG A 107 -5.72 -16.01 8.42
N GLU A 108 -5.26 -15.33 7.37
CA GLU A 108 -3.86 -14.93 7.25
C GLU A 108 -3.40 -14.08 8.45
N GLN A 109 -4.24 -13.12 8.89
CA GLN A 109 -3.93 -12.27 10.04
C GLN A 109 -3.90 -13.04 11.38
N GLN A 110 -4.73 -14.08 11.53
CA GLN A 110 -4.71 -14.91 12.75
C GLN A 110 -3.46 -15.78 12.83
N ASP A 111 -3.02 -16.33 11.70
CA ASP A 111 -1.80 -17.14 11.62
C ASP A 111 -0.54 -16.30 11.93
N GLU A 112 -0.48 -15.03 11.49
CA GLU A 112 0.62 -14.11 11.82
C GLU A 112 0.71 -13.72 13.30
N VAL A 113 -0.39 -13.74 14.04
CA VAL A 113 -0.43 -13.41 15.48
C VAL A 113 -0.11 -14.62 16.35
N THR A 114 -0.25 -15.84 15.81
CA THR A 114 -0.02 -17.09 16.54
C THR A 114 1.31 -17.77 16.22
N ALA A 115 2.07 -17.23 15.26
CA ALA A 115 3.44 -17.64 14.90
C ALA A 115 4.51 -16.87 15.68
#